data_AF-A0A845R719-F1
#
_entry.id   AF-A0A845R719-F1
#
_cell.length_a   1.000
_cell.length_b   1.000
_cell.length_c   1.000
_cell.angle_alpha   90.00
_cell.angle_beta   90.00
_cell.angle_gamma   90.00
#
_symmetry.space_group_name_H-M   'P 1'
#
loop_
_entity.id
_entity.type
_entity.pdbx_description
1 polymer ?
#
loop_
_entity_poly.entity_id
_entity_poly.type
_entity_poly.pdbx_seq_one_letter_code
_entity_poly.pdbx_strand_id
1 'polypeptide(L)'
;MAKIEIKTEGVKGKVLVDGKEMPGVRSYSVHHDAGSIPMVRLDLIGTDLFIDGNGFIPALPEVFKSFYRPIETTDEFPVEAPKK
;
A
#
# COMPACT_ATOMS: atom_id res chain seq x y z
N MET A 1 12.03 13.79 7.17
CA MET A 1 10.71 13.34 7.65
C MET A 1 9.69 13.78 6.63
N ALA A 2 8.74 12.92 6.26
CA ALA A 2 7.72 13.25 5.26
C ALA A 2 6.73 14.29 5.82
N LYS A 3 6.38 15.29 5.01
CA LYS A 3 5.36 16.28 5.35
C LYS A 3 4.00 15.81 4.86
N ILE A 4 3.08 15.54 5.79
CA ILE A 4 1.69 15.19 5.47
C ILE A 4 0.83 16.45 5.58
N GLU A 5 0.11 16.82 4.53
CA GLU A 5 -0.89 17.88 4.55
C GLU A 5 -2.27 17.31 4.22
N ILE A 6 -3.26 17.57 5.09
CA ILE A 6 -4.65 17.19 4.86
C ILE A 6 -5.44 18.48 4.64
N LYS A 7 -5.94 18.68 3.43
CA LYS A 7 -6.74 19.86 3.06
C LYS A 7 -8.19 19.43 2.87
N THR A 8 -9.11 20.08 3.58
CA THR A 8 -10.55 19.79 3.49
C THR A 8 -11.28 21.00 2.92
N GLU A 9 -11.96 20.82 1.79
CA GLU A 9 -12.87 21.80 1.18
C GLU A 9 -14.29 21.22 1.21
N GLY A 10 -15.04 21.55 2.26
CA GLY A 10 -16.37 20.98 2.50
C GLY A 10 -16.32 19.46 2.72
N VAL A 11 -17.03 18.70 1.88
CA VAL A 11 -17.07 17.22 1.92
C VAL A 11 -15.90 16.54 1.20
N LYS A 12 -15.01 17.31 0.54
CA LYS A 12 -13.87 16.78 -0.20
C LYS A 12 -12.59 16.97 0.60
N GLY A 13 -11.90 15.88 0.90
CA GLY A 13 -10.56 15.88 1.50
C GLY A 13 -9.49 15.56 0.46
N LYS A 14 -8.35 16.22 0.54
CA LYS A 14 -7.13 15.94 -0.22
C LYS A 14 -6.00 15.67 0.74
N VAL A 15 -5.24 14.61 0.47
CA VAL A 15 -4.02 14.29 1.21
C VAL A 15 -2.82 14.55 0.32
N LEU A 16 -1.86 15.32 0.81
CA LEU A 16 -0.60 15.56 0.14
C LEU A 16 0.55 14.98 0.98
N VAL A 17 1.47 14.30 0.31
CA VAL A 17 2.72 13.80 0.89
C VAL A 17 3.87 14.51 0.20
N ASP A 18 4.66 15.27 0.96
CA ASP A 18 5.77 16.09 0.43
C ASP A 18 5.35 17.02 -0.72
N GLY A 19 4.14 17.60 -0.58
CA GLY A 19 3.55 18.52 -1.55
C GLY A 19 2.92 17.84 -2.78
N LYS A 20 3.02 16.51 -2.91
CA LYS A 20 2.34 15.75 -3.98
C LYS A 20 0.99 15.25 -3.51
N GLU A 21 -0.07 15.58 -4.24
CA GLU A 21 -1.41 15.06 -3.98
C GLU A 21 -1.45 13.54 -4.19
N MET A 22 -2.02 12.82 -3.23
CA MET A 22 -2.25 11.39 -3.27
C MET A 22 -3.69 11.13 -3.74
N PRO A 23 -3.90 10.78 -5.02
CA PRO A 23 -5.23 10.48 -5.53
C PRO A 23 -5.76 9.17 -4.95
N GLY A 24 -7.09 9.01 -4.93
CA GLY A 24 -7.74 7.75 -4.56
C GLY A 24 -7.82 7.46 -3.07
N VAL A 25 -7.50 8.43 -2.20
CA VAL A 25 -7.73 8.33 -0.75
C VAL A 25 -9.23 8.37 -0.46
N ARG A 26 -9.74 7.31 0.17
CA ARG A 26 -11.14 7.16 0.58
C ARG A 26 -11.36 7.66 2.01
N SER A 27 -10.42 7.36 2.90
CA SER A 27 -10.46 7.74 4.31
C SER A 27 -9.04 7.86 4.86
N TYR A 28 -8.90 8.57 5.98
CA TYR A 28 -7.67 8.62 6.74
C TYR A 28 -7.97 8.55 8.23
N SER A 29 -7.02 8.06 9.01
CA SER A 29 -7.05 8.11 10.47
C SER A 29 -5.71 8.58 11.01
N VAL A 30 -5.74 9.46 12.00
CA VAL A 30 -4.55 9.93 12.71
C VAL A 30 -4.48 9.20 14.04
N HIS A 31 -3.39 8.49 14.27
CA HIS A 31 -3.11 7.79 15.51
C HIS A 31 -1.99 8.52 16.25
N HIS A 32 -2.23 8.86 17.51
CA HIS A 32 -1.29 9.58 18.35
C HIS A 32 -1.34 9.01 19.76
N ASP A 33 -0.29 8.28 20.14
CA ASP A 33 -0.09 7.82 21.51
C ASP A 33 0.94 8.71 22.20
N ALA A 34 0.74 8.97 23.50
CA ALA A 34 1.64 9.81 24.28
C ALA A 34 3.09 9.27 24.25
N GLY A 35 4.03 10.08 23.78
CA GLY A 35 5.45 9.73 23.65
C GLY A 35 5.83 9.03 22.34
N SER A 36 4.88 8.82 21.44
CA SER A 36 5.12 8.24 20.10
C SER A 36 5.07 9.30 19.00
N ILE A 37 5.65 8.98 17.84
CA ILE A 37 5.51 9.80 16.63
C ILE A 37 4.10 9.58 16.07
N PRO A 38 3.34 10.64 15.76
CA PRO A 38 2.01 10.50 15.19
C PRO A 38 2.06 9.73 13.86
N MET A 39 1.15 8.78 13.70
CA MET A 39 1.01 7.96 12.50
C MET A 39 -0.25 8.34 11.75
N VAL A 40 -0.13 8.53 10.44
CA VAL A 40 -1.27 8.70 9.54
C VAL A 40 -1.48 7.41 8.78
N ARG A 41 -2.68 6.85 8.85
CA ARG A 41 -3.11 5.72 8.01
C ARG A 41 -4.06 6.23 6.94
N LEU A 42 -3.87 5.75 5.72
CA LEU A 42 -4.66 6.11 4.54
C LEU A 42 -5.32 4.85 3.99
N ASP A 43 -6.62 4.93 3.71
CA ASP A 43 -7.33 3.91 2.96
C ASP A 43 -7.39 4.36 1.51
N LEU A 44 -6.76 3.59 0.63
CA LEU A 44 -6.68 3.87 -0.81
C LEU A 44 -7.57 2.90 -1.59
N ILE A 45 -8.17 3.38 -2.67
CA ILE A 45 -8.86 2.51 -3.64
C ILE A 45 -7.79 1.79 -4.46
N GLY A 46 -7.48 0.55 -4.09
CA GLY A 46 -6.50 -0.30 -4.78
C GLY A 46 -7.13 -1.15 -5.88
N THR A 47 -7.56 -0.56 -7.00
CA THR A 47 -8.12 -1.32 -8.15
C THR A 47 -7.07 -2.02 -9.00
N ASP A 48 -5.84 -1.50 -9.00
CA ASP A 48 -4.68 -2.08 -9.68
C ASP A 48 -3.50 -2.01 -8.71
N LEU A 49 -3.24 -3.11 -8.01
CA LEU A 49 -2.30 -3.18 -6.90
C LEU A 49 -1.09 -4.02 -7.31
N PHE A 50 0.09 -3.39 -7.30
CA PHE A 50 1.37 -4.07 -7.42
C PHE A 50 2.09 -4.00 -6.07
N ILE A 51 2.52 -5.16 -5.57
CA ILE A 51 3.30 -5.27 -4.34
C ILE A 51 4.65 -5.88 -4.71
N ASP A 52 5.70 -5.06 -4.68
CA ASP A 52 7.08 -5.54 -4.78
C ASP A 52 7.59 -5.86 -3.38
N GLY A 53 7.47 -7.13 -3.01
CA GLY A 53 7.83 -7.62 -1.69
C GLY A 53 8.65 -8.89 -1.79
N ASN A 54 9.97 -8.78 -1.72
CA ASN A 54 10.81 -9.96 -1.55
C ASN A 54 10.69 -10.49 -0.11
N GLY A 55 10.24 -11.75 0.04
CA GLY A 55 10.19 -12.44 1.34
C GLY A 55 9.14 -11.95 2.34
N PHE A 56 8.21 -11.06 1.96
CA PHE A 56 7.17 -10.54 2.85
C PHE A 56 5.91 -11.42 2.90
N ILE A 57 5.68 -12.28 1.91
CA ILE A 57 4.51 -13.15 1.87
C ILE A 57 4.83 -14.42 2.68
N PRO A 58 4.25 -14.61 3.88
CA PRO A 58 4.43 -15.84 4.63
C PRO A 58 3.83 -17.01 3.86
N ALA A 59 4.35 -18.23 4.10
CA ALA A 59 3.72 -19.42 3.59
C ALA A 59 2.24 -19.45 3.99
N LEU A 60 1.36 -19.62 3.01
CA LEU A 60 -0.07 -19.77 3.30
C LEU A 60 -0.32 -21.05 4.10
N PRO A 61 -1.46 -21.14 4.82
CA PRO A 61 -1.83 -22.37 5.53
C PRO A 61 -1.79 -23.62 4.65
N GLU A 62 -1.55 -24.79 5.25
CA GLU A 62 -1.31 -26.05 4.54
C GLU A 62 -2.41 -26.44 3.54
N VAL A 63 -3.66 -26.09 3.84
CA VAL A 63 -4.81 -26.31 2.94
C VAL A 63 -4.65 -25.65 1.56
N PHE A 64 -3.79 -24.64 1.46
CA PHE A 64 -3.53 -23.92 0.21
C PHE A 64 -2.27 -24.41 -0.52
N LYS A 65 -1.50 -25.35 0.04
CA LYS A 65 -0.20 -25.78 -0.50
C LYS A 65 -0.24 -26.31 -1.94
N SER A 66 -1.40 -26.81 -2.39
CA SER A 66 -1.58 -27.28 -3.77
C SER A 66 -1.82 -26.16 -4.79
N PHE A 67 -2.09 -24.94 -4.32
CA PHE A 67 -2.47 -23.79 -5.16
C PHE A 67 -1.35 -22.76 -5.33
N TYR A 68 -0.21 -22.93 -4.66
CA TYR A 68 0.94 -22.05 -4.81
C TYR A 68 2.24 -22.83 -4.68
N ARG A 69 3.31 -22.27 -5.21
CA ARG A 69 4.68 -22.76 -5.00
C ARG A 69 5.53 -21.65 -4.37
N PRO A 70 6.48 -21.98 -3.47
CA PRO A 70 7.50 -21.04 -3.07
C PRO A 70 8.29 -20.58 -4.30
N ILE A 71 8.64 -19.30 -4.34
CA ILE A 71 9.51 -18.76 -5.38
C ILE A 71 10.92 -18.82 -4.82
N GLU A 72 11.75 -19.69 -5.39
CA GLU A 72 13.18 -19.71 -5.11
C GLU A 72 13.82 -18.59 -5.94
N THR A 73 14.82 -17.89 -5.38
CA THR A 73 15.41 -16.62 -5.85
C THR A 73 16.02 -16.63 -7.27
N THR A 74 15.79 -17.68 -8.06
CA THR A 74 16.31 -17.88 -9.43
C THR A 74 15.22 -17.84 -10.51
N ASP A 75 13.94 -17.81 -10.14
CA ASP A 75 12.85 -17.59 -11.09
C ASP A 75 12.76 -16.10 -11.47
N GLU A 76 13.41 -15.70 -12.57
CA GLU A 76 13.17 -14.41 -13.22
C GLU A 76 11.70 -14.34 -13.62
N PHE A 77 10.94 -13.42 -13.00
CA PHE A 77 9.56 -13.17 -13.40
C PHE A 77 9.55 -12.57 -14.81
N PRO A 78 8.95 -13.22 -15.82
CA PRO A 78 8.66 -12.54 -17.08
C PRO A 78 7.54 -11.54 -16.79
N VAL A 79 7.89 -10.26 -16.67
CA VAL A 79 6.90 -9.18 -16.70
C VAL A 79 6.43 -9.06 -18.14
N GLU A 80 5.47 -9.90 -18.55
CA GLU A 80 4.73 -9.63 -19.77
C GLU A 80 3.90 -8.37 -19.53
N ALA A 81 4.32 -7.26 -20.16
CA ALA A 81 3.56 -6.03 -20.17
C ALA A 81 2.13 -6.28 -20.69
N PRO A 82 1.10 -5.63 -20.12
CA PRO A 82 -0.25 -5.77 -20.62
C PRO A 82 -0.29 -5.41 -22.10
N LYS A 83 -0.75 -6.35 -22.93
CA LYS A 83 -0.95 -6.11 -24.36
C LYS A 83 -1.99 -4.99 -24.52
N LYS A 84 -1.59 -3.93 -25.22
CA LYS A 84 -2.41 -2.77 -25.59
C LYS A 84 -3.67 -3.16 -26.34
#